data_AF-A0A6A7G475-F1
#
_entry.id   AF-A0A6A7G475-F1
#
_cell.length_a   1.000
_cell.length_b   1.000
_cell.length_c   1.000
_cell.angle_alpha   90.00
_cell.angle_beta   90.00
_cell.angle_gamma   90.00
#
_symmetry.space_group_name_H-M   'P 1'
#
loop_
_entity.id
_entity.type
_entity.pdbx_description
1 polymer ?
#
loop_
_entity_poly.entity_id
_entity_poly.type
_entity_poly.pdbx_seq_one_letter_code
_entity_poly.pdbx_strand_id
1 'polypeptide(L)'
;MSFKRAQDDYDSSFEGDGFVPKRARGGGGSGGGRAYRDPILQPHYSAPRNNGLPSRAALNDLSCVTIGQTLRYHQSSLTAYDRHKMLVNQYLLYHPQSTAFLARDSSQDRRDMDVVRENHQFLWDAKEEPSTWEKALAKKYYNKLFKEYCICDLDRYKENK
;
A
#
# COMPACT_ATOMS: atom_id res chain seq x y z
N MET A 1 24.51 36.84 -14.87
CA MET A 1 24.72 35.55 -14.20
C MET A 1 23.89 34.51 -14.92
N SER A 2 24.55 33.59 -15.62
CA SER A 2 23.90 32.64 -16.54
C SER A 2 23.46 31.40 -15.76
N PHE A 3 22.17 31.08 -15.77
CA PHE A 3 21.61 29.89 -15.13
C PHE A 3 21.97 28.65 -15.96
N LYS A 4 22.86 27.81 -15.44
CA LYS A 4 23.11 26.47 -15.98
C LYS A 4 21.86 25.63 -15.74
N ARG A 5 21.16 25.24 -16.82
CA ARG A 5 20.19 24.13 -16.77
C ARG A 5 20.95 22.89 -16.31
N ALA A 6 20.60 22.36 -15.14
CA ALA A 6 20.95 20.99 -14.80
C ALA A 6 20.25 20.11 -15.85
N GLN A 7 21.03 19.35 -16.61
CA GLN A 7 20.49 18.29 -17.44
C GLN A 7 20.01 17.20 -16.48
N ASP A 8 18.75 16.83 -16.62
CA ASP A 8 18.18 15.67 -15.94
C ASP A 8 18.87 14.42 -16.50
N ASP A 9 19.90 13.94 -15.81
CA ASP A 9 20.55 12.64 -16.08
C ASP A 9 19.65 11.48 -15.60
N TYR A 10 18.37 11.53 -15.98
CA TYR A 10 17.43 10.43 -15.79
C TYR A 10 17.75 9.36 -16.84
N ASP A 11 18.63 8.44 -16.47
CA ASP A 11 18.95 7.25 -17.25
C ASP A 11 17.75 6.30 -17.25
N SER A 12 16.82 6.52 -18.18
CA SER A 12 15.68 5.65 -18.46
C SER A 12 16.07 4.35 -19.18
N SER A 13 17.34 3.92 -19.12
CA SER A 13 17.82 2.63 -19.66
C SER A 13 17.40 1.43 -18.78
N PHE A 14 16.14 1.43 -18.35
CA PHE A 14 15.41 0.18 -18.12
C PHE A 14 14.66 -0.13 -19.41
N GLU A 15 15.39 -0.27 -20.51
CA GLU A 15 14.81 -0.89 -21.70
C GLU A 15 14.49 -2.33 -21.32
N GLY A 16 13.24 -2.69 -21.55
CA GLY A 16 12.71 -3.99 -21.18
C GLY A 16 13.52 -5.11 -21.82
N ASP A 17 14.29 -5.80 -21.00
CA ASP A 17 14.59 -7.22 -21.18
C ASP A 17 13.29 -8.03 -20.97
N GLY A 18 12.28 -7.72 -21.80
CA GLY A 18 11.25 -8.67 -22.12
C GLY A 18 11.96 -9.82 -22.81
N PHE A 19 12.21 -10.88 -22.07
CA PHE A 19 12.75 -12.11 -22.62
C PHE A 19 11.82 -12.60 -23.74
N VAL A 20 12.18 -12.29 -24.98
CA VAL A 20 11.56 -12.87 -26.17
C VAL A 20 12.32 -14.16 -26.46
N PRO A 21 11.78 -15.35 -26.16
CA PRO A 21 12.42 -16.59 -26.57
C PRO A 21 12.57 -16.55 -28.09
N LYS A 22 13.81 -16.69 -28.59
CA LYS A 22 14.07 -16.85 -30.02
C LYS A 22 13.23 -18.02 -30.53
N ARG A 23 12.12 -17.73 -31.20
CA ARG A 23 11.38 -18.73 -31.96
C ARG A 23 12.35 -19.30 -32.99
N ALA A 24 12.67 -20.58 -32.85
CA ALA A 24 13.47 -21.31 -33.82
C ALA A 24 12.83 -21.10 -35.20
N ARG A 25 13.54 -20.44 -36.11
CA ARG A 25 13.13 -20.34 -37.52
C ARG A 25 12.98 -21.76 -38.03
N GLY A 26 11.79 -22.08 -38.53
CA GLY A 26 11.51 -23.37 -39.16
C GLY A 26 12.46 -23.61 -40.32
N GLY A 27 13.22 -24.70 -40.20
CA GLY A 27 14.03 -25.30 -41.24
C GLY A 27 14.08 -26.79 -40.94
N GLY A 28 13.58 -27.60 -41.86
CA GLY A 28 13.43 -29.05 -41.68
C GLY A 28 14.75 -29.75 -41.36
N GLY A 29 14.66 -30.79 -40.53
CA GLY A 29 15.78 -31.66 -40.20
C GLY A 29 15.51 -32.45 -38.92
N SER A 30 15.38 -33.77 -39.08
CA SER A 30 15.34 -34.75 -37.98
C SER A 30 16.60 -34.60 -37.11
N GLY A 31 16.44 -34.26 -35.84
CA GLY A 31 17.54 -34.17 -34.87
C GLY A 31 17.12 -33.44 -33.60
N GLY A 32 17.16 -34.13 -32.46
CA GLY A 32 16.57 -33.70 -31.18
C GLY A 32 16.84 -32.24 -30.79
N GLY A 33 15.76 -31.46 -30.71
CA GLY A 33 15.81 -30.10 -30.19
C GLY A 33 16.20 -30.10 -28.74
N ARG A 34 17.33 -29.46 -28.40
CA ARG A 34 17.66 -29.17 -27.00
C ARG A 34 16.58 -28.22 -26.48
N ALA A 35 15.79 -28.68 -25.52
CA ALA A 35 14.84 -27.84 -24.81
C ALA A 35 15.57 -26.57 -24.33
N TYR A 36 15.00 -25.40 -24.60
CA TYR A 36 15.53 -24.14 -24.12
C TYR A 36 15.67 -24.25 -22.60
N ARG A 37 16.91 -24.22 -22.11
CA ARG A 37 17.21 -24.20 -20.68
C ARG A 37 17.56 -22.77 -20.31
N ASP A 38 16.63 -22.08 -19.65
CA ASP A 38 16.84 -20.73 -19.15
C ASP A 38 18.16 -20.72 -18.36
N PRO A 39 19.17 -19.90 -18.76
CA PRO A 39 20.51 -19.93 -18.17
C PRO A 39 20.49 -19.71 -16.66
N ILE A 40 19.50 -18.95 -16.22
CA ILE A 40 19.30 -18.67 -14.82
C ILE A 40 18.81 -19.96 -14.15
N LEU A 41 17.81 -20.69 -14.69
CA LEU A 41 17.19 -21.92 -14.07
C LEU A 41 18.14 -23.12 -14.01
N GLN A 42 19.39 -22.98 -14.45
CA GLN A 42 20.33 -24.08 -14.43
C GLN A 42 20.84 -24.29 -13.00
N PRO A 43 20.75 -25.51 -12.46
CA PRO A 43 21.38 -25.83 -11.20
C PRO A 43 22.90 -25.66 -11.34
N HIS A 44 23.49 -24.76 -10.55
CA HIS A 44 24.95 -24.57 -10.52
C HIS A 44 25.66 -25.69 -9.75
N TYR A 45 24.91 -26.67 -9.22
CA TYR A 45 25.45 -27.81 -8.50
C TYR A 45 25.77 -28.96 -9.47
N SER A 46 27.02 -29.42 -9.44
CA SER A 46 27.39 -30.70 -10.03
C SER A 46 26.99 -31.81 -9.06
N ALA A 47 26.14 -32.74 -9.50
CA ALA A 47 25.70 -33.84 -8.65
C ALA A 47 26.93 -34.69 -8.22
N PRO A 48 27.11 -34.99 -6.92
CA PRO A 48 28.20 -35.86 -6.49
C PRO A 48 28.01 -37.26 -7.07
N ARG A 49 29.09 -37.84 -7.61
CA ARG A 49 29.10 -39.19 -8.21
C ARG A 49 29.13 -40.31 -7.17
N ASN A 50 28.25 -40.24 -6.18
CA ASN A 50 28.11 -41.29 -5.16
C ASN A 50 26.73 -41.93 -5.30
N ASN A 51 26.67 -43.26 -5.41
CA ASN A 51 25.42 -44.03 -5.53
C ASN A 51 24.60 -44.08 -4.21
N GLY A 52 24.92 -43.23 -3.24
CA GLY A 52 24.27 -43.17 -1.93
C GLY A 52 23.22 -42.06 -1.87
N LEU A 53 22.27 -42.21 -0.95
CA LEU A 53 21.32 -41.16 -0.63
C LEU A 53 22.07 -39.90 -0.13
N PRO A 54 21.68 -38.69 -0.55
CA PRO A 54 22.29 -37.46 -0.07
C PRO A 54 22.08 -37.33 1.44
N SER A 55 23.09 -36.77 2.12
CA SER A 55 22.98 -36.49 3.55
C SER A 55 21.86 -35.47 3.80
N ARG A 56 21.26 -35.50 5.00
CA ARG A 56 20.21 -34.54 5.40
C ARG A 56 20.69 -33.07 5.27
N ALA A 57 21.96 -32.81 5.56
CA ALA A 57 22.58 -31.50 5.37
C ALA A 57 22.67 -31.12 3.89
N ALA A 58 23.14 -32.04 3.03
CA ALA A 58 23.20 -31.82 1.59
C ALA A 58 21.80 -31.59 0.98
N LEU A 59 20.76 -32.28 1.48
CA LEU A 59 19.37 -32.03 1.09
C LEU A 59 18.90 -30.62 1.48
N ASN A 60 19.24 -30.16 2.70
CA ASN A 60 18.90 -28.82 3.15
C ASN A 60 19.59 -27.74 2.31
N ASP A 61 20.87 -27.91 2.00
CA ASP A 61 21.64 -26.98 1.17
C ASP A 61 21.12 -26.92 -0.27
N LEU A 62 20.76 -28.08 -0.85
CA LEU A 62 20.10 -28.11 -2.15
C LEU A 62 18.72 -27.43 -2.11
N SER A 63 17.98 -27.61 -1.01
CA SER A 63 16.67 -26.97 -0.83
C SER A 63 16.80 -25.44 -0.73
N CYS A 64 17.78 -24.91 0.00
CA CYS A 64 17.93 -23.46 0.15
C CYS A 64 18.34 -22.79 -1.18
N VAL A 65 19.20 -23.46 -1.97
CA VAL A 65 19.62 -22.99 -3.29
C VAL A 65 18.45 -23.01 -4.27
N THR A 66 17.71 -24.12 -4.35
CA THR A 66 16.55 -24.26 -5.26
C THR A 66 15.42 -23.31 -4.91
N ILE A 67 15.09 -23.16 -3.62
CA ILE A 67 14.11 -22.17 -3.15
C ILE A 67 14.57 -20.75 -3.51
N GLY A 68 15.83 -20.41 -3.25
CA GLY A 68 16.39 -19.10 -3.58
C GLY A 68 16.35 -18.81 -5.09
N GLN A 69 16.62 -19.82 -5.91
CA GLN A 69 16.43 -19.77 -7.36
C GLN A 69 14.96 -19.50 -7.70
N THR A 70 14.02 -20.34 -7.27
CA THR A 70 12.56 -20.19 -7.51
C THR A 70 12.04 -18.81 -7.12
N LEU A 71 12.42 -18.30 -5.95
CA LEU A 71 12.02 -16.98 -5.47
C LEU A 71 12.53 -15.85 -6.37
N ARG A 72 13.78 -15.95 -6.85
CA ARG A 72 14.36 -14.96 -7.78
C ARG A 72 13.62 -14.95 -9.12
N TYR A 73 13.25 -16.10 -9.68
CA TYR A 73 12.43 -16.13 -10.91
C TYR A 73 11.10 -15.47 -10.68
N HIS A 74 10.39 -15.90 -9.63
CA HIS A 74 9.07 -15.38 -9.34
C HIS A 74 9.12 -13.86 -9.20
N GLN A 75 10.09 -13.35 -8.44
CA GLN A 75 10.30 -11.91 -8.32
C GLN A 75 10.62 -11.27 -9.67
N SER A 76 11.53 -11.82 -10.48
CA SER A 76 11.90 -11.25 -11.78
C SER A 76 10.80 -11.27 -12.83
N SER A 77 9.86 -12.22 -12.74
CA SER A 77 8.73 -12.35 -13.67
C SER A 77 7.60 -11.36 -13.42
N LEU A 78 7.58 -10.73 -12.24
CA LEU A 78 6.53 -9.79 -11.85
C LEU A 78 6.82 -8.39 -12.41
N THR A 79 5.74 -7.62 -12.65
CA THR A 79 5.87 -6.21 -13.02
C THR A 79 6.55 -5.42 -11.90
N ALA A 80 7.12 -4.25 -12.21
CA ALA A 80 7.73 -3.39 -11.19
C ALA A 80 6.77 -3.05 -10.04
N TYR A 81 5.49 -2.82 -10.36
CA TYR A 81 4.44 -2.56 -9.38
C TYR A 81 4.13 -3.78 -8.51
N ASP A 82 3.99 -4.97 -9.12
CA ASP A 82 3.69 -6.20 -8.39
C ASP A 82 4.85 -6.61 -7.47
N ARG A 83 6.09 -6.46 -7.94
CA ARG A 83 7.29 -6.65 -7.12
C ARG A 83 7.28 -5.72 -5.90
N HIS A 84 7.00 -4.44 -6.11
CA HIS A 84 6.92 -3.46 -5.04
C HIS A 84 5.84 -3.83 -4.01
N LYS A 85 4.63 -4.14 -4.47
CA LYS A 85 3.52 -4.54 -3.60
C LYS A 85 3.86 -5.78 -2.78
N MET A 86 4.46 -6.80 -3.40
CA MET A 86 4.91 -8.01 -2.71
C MET A 86 5.95 -7.70 -1.63
N LEU A 87 6.98 -6.90 -1.95
CA LEU A 87 8.04 -6.54 -1.01
C LEU A 87 7.53 -5.71 0.17
N VAL A 88 6.68 -4.72 -0.10
CA VAL A 88 6.07 -3.89 0.94
C VAL A 88 5.22 -4.76 1.86
N ASN A 89 4.35 -5.61 1.31
CA ASN A 89 3.52 -6.50 2.11
C ASN A 89 4.36 -7.46 2.97
N GLN A 90 5.40 -8.06 2.38
CA GLN A 90 6.33 -8.93 3.11
C GLN A 90 7.01 -8.16 4.24
N TYR A 91 7.50 -6.94 3.97
CA TYR A 91 8.14 -6.12 4.98
C TYR A 91 7.21 -5.81 6.15
N LEU A 92 5.95 -5.44 5.86
CA LEU A 92 4.92 -5.14 6.84
C LEU A 92 4.57 -6.36 7.73
N LEU A 93 4.48 -7.56 7.14
CA LEU A 93 4.17 -8.79 7.88
C LEU A 93 5.30 -9.21 8.82
N TYR A 94 6.55 -9.08 8.39
CA TYR A 94 7.72 -9.46 9.19
C TYR A 94 8.09 -8.42 10.26
N HIS A 95 7.75 -7.14 10.02
CA HIS A 95 8.09 -6.05 10.93
C HIS A 95 6.84 -5.26 11.35
N PRO A 96 5.92 -5.86 12.12
CA PRO A 96 4.65 -5.23 12.48
C PRO A 96 4.82 -3.94 13.29
N GLN A 97 5.88 -3.81 14.10
CA GLN A 97 6.17 -2.60 14.87
C GLN A 97 6.94 -1.54 14.08
N SER A 98 7.52 -1.91 12.94
CA SER A 98 8.26 -0.97 12.09
C SER A 98 7.30 0.06 11.47
N THR A 99 6.02 -0.26 11.30
CA THR A 99 5.05 0.70 10.75
C THR A 99 4.73 1.87 11.67
N ALA A 100 5.16 1.83 12.94
CA ALA A 100 4.91 2.93 13.87
C ALA A 100 5.51 4.25 13.40
N PHE A 101 6.65 4.25 12.70
CA PHE A 101 7.22 5.47 12.12
C PHE A 101 6.42 5.99 10.90
N LEU A 102 5.62 5.12 10.27
CA LEU A 102 4.73 5.48 9.17
C LEU A 102 3.39 6.04 9.66
N ALA A 103 3.09 5.87 10.96
CA ALA A 103 1.87 6.41 11.53
C ALA A 103 1.92 7.95 11.47
N ARG A 104 0.94 8.53 10.78
CA ARG A 104 0.78 9.98 10.72
C ARG A 104 0.36 10.48 12.10
N ASP A 105 0.96 11.58 12.54
CA ASP A 105 0.46 12.33 13.70
C ASP A 105 -0.87 13.00 13.36
N SER A 106 -1.93 12.61 14.07
CA SER A 106 -3.29 13.15 13.93
C SER A 106 -3.68 14.07 15.09
N SER A 107 -2.75 14.43 15.99
CA SER A 107 -3.03 15.21 17.20
C SER A 107 -3.54 16.63 16.89
N GLN A 108 -3.10 17.20 15.76
CA GLN A 108 -3.46 18.55 15.31
C GLN A 108 -4.53 18.57 14.21
N ASP A 109 -5.15 17.41 13.92
CA ASP A 109 -6.17 17.34 12.88
C ASP A 109 -7.46 18.02 13.34
N ARG A 110 -7.80 19.14 12.73
CA ARG A 110 -9.08 19.80 12.96
C ARG A 110 -10.17 19.15 12.11
N ARG A 111 -11.18 18.55 12.75
CA ARG A 111 -12.32 17.94 12.07
C ARG A 111 -13.48 18.91 11.99
N ASP A 112 -14.42 18.63 11.08
CA ASP A 112 -15.69 19.35 10.99
C ASP A 112 -16.46 19.35 12.31
N MET A 113 -16.43 18.24 13.05
CA MET A 113 -17.03 18.13 14.38
C MET A 113 -16.42 19.11 15.40
N ASP A 114 -15.11 19.38 15.33
CA ASP A 114 -14.45 20.30 16.25
C ASP A 114 -14.86 21.75 15.93
N VAL A 115 -14.89 22.10 14.64
CA VAL A 115 -15.36 23.39 14.16
C VAL A 115 -16.82 23.66 14.58
N VAL A 116 -17.67 22.63 14.49
CA VAL A 116 -19.07 22.73 14.92
C VAL A 116 -19.14 22.92 16.44
N ARG A 117 -18.35 22.21 17.25
CA ARG A 117 -18.33 22.39 18.71
C ARG A 117 -17.85 23.77 19.13
N GLU A 118 -16.83 24.31 18.47
CA GLU A 118 -16.27 25.65 18.74
C GLU A 118 -17.25 26.78 18.44
N ASN A 119 -18.01 26.67 17.33
CA ASN A 119 -18.89 27.72 16.83
C ASN A 119 -20.38 27.45 17.07
N HIS A 120 -20.73 26.39 17.80
CA HIS A 120 -22.12 26.02 18.08
C HIS A 120 -22.79 27.06 18.98
N GLN A 121 -23.96 27.53 18.55
CA GLN A 121 -24.85 28.36 19.36
C GLN A 121 -26.16 27.61 19.59
N PHE A 122 -26.66 27.63 20.83
CA PHE A 122 -27.93 26.99 21.18
C PHE A 122 -29.14 27.76 20.61
N LEU A 123 -29.07 29.09 20.64
CA LEU A 123 -30.07 29.98 20.06
C LEU A 123 -29.44 30.69 18.88
N TRP A 124 -29.90 30.38 17.67
CA TRP A 124 -29.57 31.14 16.46
C TRP A 124 -30.68 32.13 16.17
N ASP A 125 -30.32 33.41 15.96
CA ASP A 125 -31.29 34.40 15.51
C ASP A 125 -31.58 34.21 14.01
N ALA A 126 -32.85 34.32 13.62
CA ALA A 126 -33.31 34.09 12.25
C ALA A 126 -32.74 35.12 11.26
N LYS A 127 -32.34 36.30 11.76
CA LYS A 127 -31.78 37.41 10.96
C LYS A 127 -30.25 37.42 10.92
N GLU A 128 -29.58 36.62 11.76
CA GLU A 128 -28.12 36.60 11.81
C GLU A 128 -27.56 35.72 10.70
N GLU A 129 -26.86 36.33 9.74
CA GLU A 129 -26.15 35.60 8.70
C GLU A 129 -24.69 35.35 9.13
N PRO A 130 -24.21 34.10 9.05
CA PRO A 130 -22.90 33.73 9.57
C PRO A 130 -21.79 34.47 8.82
N SER A 131 -20.97 35.21 9.56
CA SER A 131 -19.85 35.98 9.02
C SER A 131 -18.68 35.12 8.51
N THR A 132 -18.58 33.87 8.97
CA THR A 132 -17.49 32.95 8.68
C THR A 132 -18.03 31.60 8.28
N TRP A 133 -17.32 30.89 7.40
CA TRP A 133 -17.72 29.56 6.92
C TRP A 133 -17.93 28.55 8.07
N GLU A 134 -17.16 28.67 9.15
CA GLU A 134 -17.25 27.81 10.34
C GLU A 134 -18.61 27.95 11.04
N LYS A 135 -19.05 29.20 11.21
CA LYS A 135 -20.38 29.52 11.73
C LYS A 135 -21.48 29.06 10.77
N ALA A 136 -21.26 29.17 9.46
CA ALA A 136 -22.22 28.68 8.46
C ALA A 136 -22.37 27.16 8.53
N LEU A 137 -21.27 26.43 8.74
CA LEU A 137 -21.27 25.00 8.97
C LEU A 137 -22.04 24.65 10.26
N ALA A 138 -21.76 25.34 11.37
CA ALA A 138 -22.48 25.15 12.64
C ALA A 138 -23.99 25.42 12.50
N LYS A 139 -24.39 26.51 11.81
CA LYS A 139 -25.80 26.85 11.52
C LYS A 139 -26.50 25.76 10.70
N LYS A 140 -25.81 25.18 9.70
CA LYS A 140 -26.32 24.06 8.90
C LYS A 140 -26.63 22.83 9.77
N TYR A 141 -25.72 22.48 10.67
CA TYR A 141 -25.94 21.36 11.60
C TYR A 141 -27.04 21.67 12.61
N TYR A 142 -27.09 22.88 13.16
CA TYR A 142 -28.19 23.34 14.03
C TYR A 142 -29.56 23.21 13.37
N ASN A 143 -29.70 23.60 12.10
CA ASN A 143 -30.95 23.47 11.36
C ASN A 143 -31.37 22.01 11.10
N LYS A 144 -30.41 21.07 11.15
CA LYS A 144 -30.67 19.63 11.01
C LYS A 144 -31.08 18.97 12.35
N LEU A 145 -30.80 19.60 13.49
CA LEU A 145 -31.20 19.07 14.80
C LEU A 145 -32.73 19.03 14.92
N PHE A 146 -33.23 17.97 15.53
CA PHE A 146 -34.64 17.87 15.90
C PHE A 146 -34.92 18.86 17.04
N LYS A 147 -35.83 19.80 16.79
CA LYS A 147 -36.26 20.79 17.78
C LYS A 147 -37.48 20.23 18.50
N GLU A 148 -37.24 19.41 19.51
CA GLU A 148 -38.32 18.92 20.37
C GLU A 148 -38.67 20.02 21.38
N TYR A 149 -39.87 20.58 21.26
CA TYR A 149 -40.42 21.47 22.27
C TYR A 149 -41.07 20.61 23.35
N CYS A 150 -40.38 20.43 24.48
CA CYS A 150 -41.00 19.87 25.68
C CYS A 150 -41.98 20.90 26.24
N ILE A 151 -43.28 20.64 26.13
CA ILE A 151 -44.30 21.38 26.85
C ILE A 151 -44.34 20.82 28.27
N CYS A 152 -43.75 21.54 29.22
CA CYS A 152 -43.88 21.24 30.64
C CYS A 152 -45.00 22.11 31.22
N ASP A 153 -46.06 21.47 31.71
CA ASP A 153 -47.05 22.14 32.55
C ASP A 153 -46.39 22.43 33.90
N LEU A 154 -46.12 23.72 34.13
CA LEU A 154 -45.53 24.22 35.37
C LEU A 154 -46.59 24.83 36.28
N ASP A 155 -47.89 24.68 36.02
CA ASP A 155 -48.95 25.41 36.74
C ASP A 155 -48.91 25.20 38.26
N ARG A 156 -48.35 24.06 38.71
CA ARG A 156 -48.21 23.71 40.14
C ARG A 156 -46.78 23.68 40.66
N TYR A 157 -45.81 24.31 39.98
CA TYR A 157 -44.38 24.25 40.39
C TYR A 157 -44.09 24.82 41.78
N LYS A 158 -45.00 25.66 42.33
CA LYS A 158 -44.91 26.26 43.67
C LYS A 158 -45.76 25.57 44.73
N GLU A 159 -46.61 24.62 44.35
CA GLU A 159 -47.33 23.81 45.31
C GLU A 159 -46.36 22.78 45.89
N ASN A 160 -45.74 23.15 47.01
CA ASN A 160 -44.80 22.31 47.74
C ASN A 160 -45.56 21.08 48.29
N LYS A 161 -45.52 19.96 47.57
CA LYS A 161 -45.98 18.64 48.01
C LYS A 161 -44.81 17.70 48.14
#